data_AF-A0AAU9VF56-F1
#
_entry.id   AF-A0AAU9VF56-F1
#
_cell.length_a   1.000
_cell.length_b   1.000
_cell.length_c   1.000
_cell.angle_alpha   90.00
_cell.angle_beta   90.00
_cell.angle_gamma   90.00
#
_symmetry.space_group_name_H-M   'P 1'
#
loop_
_entity.id
_entity.type
_entity.pdbx_description
1 polymer ?
#
loop_
_entity_poly.entity_id
_entity_poly.type
_entity_poly.pdbx_seq_one_letter_code
_entity_poly.pdbx_strand_id
1 'polypeptide(L)'
;MMSLYNHLIILDLTFLKKLLSGQIACSELLNKINFKIPYRYPRNPITNILVVPVSRTNALKHSPLSRMCSEYNRFSASIKDFDIFHDSVTNLKKKLTAHFCS
;
A
#
# COMPACT_ATOMS: atom_id res chain seq x y z
N MET A 1 19.02 -8.51 10.14
CA MET A 1 19.32 -7.10 9.76
C MET A 1 18.38 -6.73 8.63
N MET A 2 17.61 -5.64 8.74
CA MET A 2 16.63 -5.27 7.71
C MET A 2 17.34 -4.55 6.55
N SER A 3 17.01 -4.89 5.31
CA SER A 3 17.62 -4.26 4.13
C SER A 3 17.09 -2.82 3.92
N LEU A 4 17.84 -2.00 3.19
CA LEU A 4 17.39 -0.65 2.78
C LEU A 4 16.06 -0.71 2.01
N TYR A 5 15.89 -1.73 1.17
CA TYR A 5 14.66 -1.94 0.40
C TYR A 5 13.45 -2.16 1.33
N ASN A 6 13.59 -2.97 2.37
CA ASN A 6 12.52 -3.18 3.35
C ASN A 6 12.19 -1.89 4.12
N HIS A 7 13.20 -1.08 4.46
CA HIS A 7 12.98 0.22 5.07
C HIS A 7 12.18 1.17 4.16
N LEU A 8 12.50 1.19 2.85
CA LEU A 8 11.76 2.00 1.88
C LEU A 8 10.29 1.56 1.77
N ILE A 9 10.01 0.26 1.78
CA ILE A 9 8.63 -0.25 1.79
C ILE A 9 7.86 0.25 3.01
N ILE A 10 8.47 0.19 4.20
CA ILE A 10 7.81 0.68 5.43
C ILE A 10 7.48 2.16 5.31
N LEU A 11 8.40 2.97 4.78
CA LEU A 11 8.18 4.40 4.56
C LEU A 11 7.06 4.65 3.56
N ASP A 12 7.07 3.95 2.43
CA ASP A 12 6.05 4.03 1.38
C ASP A 12 4.65 3.71 1.93
N LEU A 13 4.48 2.58 2.62
CA LEU A 13 3.19 2.17 3.16
C LEU A 13 2.75 3.02 4.35
N THR A 14 3.70 3.53 5.14
CA THR A 14 3.41 4.52 6.18
C THR A 14 2.91 5.82 5.57
N PHE A 15 3.57 6.31 4.53
CA PHE A 15 3.17 7.53 3.82
C PHE A 15 1.77 7.36 3.22
N LEU A 16 1.53 6.23 2.54
CA LEU A 16 0.23 5.90 1.98
C LEU A 16 -0.86 5.90 3.05
N LYS A 17 -0.63 5.26 4.21
CA LYS A 17 -1.58 5.26 5.33
C LYS A 17 -1.90 6.69 5.79
N LYS A 18 -0.87 7.53 5.96
CA LYS A 18 -1.03 8.92 6.39
C LYS A 18 -1.80 9.77 5.39
N LEU A 19 -1.57 9.54 4.10
CA LEU A 19 -2.30 10.21 3.03
C LEU A 19 -3.78 9.80 3.04
N LEU A 20 -4.05 8.49 3.13
CA LEU A 20 -5.42 7.95 3.17
C LEU A 20 -6.19 8.34 4.43
N SER A 21 -5.51 8.51 5.57
CA SER A 21 -6.12 8.95 6.83
C SER A 21 -6.22 10.47 6.98
N GLY A 22 -5.82 11.25 5.97
CA GLY A 22 -5.86 12.71 6.01
C GLY A 22 -4.82 13.36 6.92
N GLN A 23 -3.86 12.58 7.47
CA GLN A 23 -2.73 13.13 8.23
C GLN A 23 -1.75 13.90 7.34
N ILE A 24 -1.76 13.63 6.03
CA ILE A 24 -1.10 14.45 5.02
C ILE A 24 -2.20 15.07 4.14
N ALA A 25 -2.37 16.39 4.26
CA ALA A 25 -3.36 17.13 3.49
C ALA A 25 -2.81 17.43 2.08
N CYS A 26 -3.01 16.50 1.14
CA CYS A 26 -2.68 16.69 -0.27
C CYS A 26 -3.76 16.05 -1.15
N SER A 27 -4.79 16.83 -1.48
CA SER A 27 -5.92 16.38 -2.30
C SER A 27 -5.49 15.98 -3.71
N GLU A 28 -4.53 16.70 -4.30
CA GLU A 28 -3.99 16.38 -5.63
C GLU A 28 -3.38 14.99 -5.69
N LEU A 29 -2.69 14.56 -4.63
CA LEU A 29 -2.09 13.24 -4.56
C LEU A 29 -3.13 12.16 -4.27
N LEU A 30 -4.08 12.46 -3.37
CA LEU A 30 -5.19 11.55 -3.07
C LEU A 30 -6.05 11.29 -4.31
N ASN A 31 -6.31 12.30 -5.14
CA ASN A 31 -7.06 12.18 -6.40
C ASN A 31 -6.38 11.27 -7.43
N LYS A 32 -5.09 10.95 -7.27
CA LYS A 32 -4.37 10.01 -8.13
C LYS A 32 -4.48 8.56 -7.65
N ILE A 33 -4.99 8.32 -6.43
CA ILE A 33 -5.21 6.98 -5.88
C ILE A 33 -6.62 6.53 -6.25
N ASN A 34 -6.70 5.42 -6.98
CA ASN A 34 -7.98 4.82 -7.37
C ASN A 34 -8.19 3.50 -6.64
N PHE A 35 -9.44 3.24 -6.22
CA PHE A 35 -9.84 2.01 -5.55
C PHE A 35 -10.61 1.11 -6.51
N LYS A 36 -10.29 -0.18 -6.51
CA LYS A 36 -11.04 -1.22 -7.21
C LYS A 36 -12.12 -1.76 -6.28
N ILE A 37 -13.30 -1.14 -6.33
CA ILE A 37 -14.45 -1.53 -5.52
C ILE A 37 -15.27 -2.57 -6.30
N PRO A 38 -15.42 -3.80 -5.81
CA PRO A 38 -16.24 -4.79 -6.49
C PRO A 38 -17.72 -4.44 -6.33
N TYR A 39 -18.49 -4.61 -7.40
CA TYR A 39 -19.94 -4.39 -7.39
C TYR A 39 -20.71 -5.47 -6.64
N ARG A 40 -20.14 -6.68 -6.52
CA ARG A 40 -20.73 -7.84 -5.82
C ARG A 40 -19.73 -8.44 -4.87
N TYR A 41 -20.21 -9.17 -3.87
CA TYR A 41 -19.35 -9.89 -2.94
C TYR A 41 -18.46 -10.88 -3.73
N PRO A 42 -17.13 -10.72 -3.69
CA PRO A 42 -16.24 -11.57 -4.45
C PRO A 42 -16.14 -12.95 -3.79
N ARG A 43 -15.97 -13.99 -4.60
CA ARG A 43 -15.78 -15.37 -4.09
C ARG A 43 -14.40 -15.58 -3.46
N ASN A 44 -13.42 -14.76 -3.85
CA ASN A 44 -12.05 -14.76 -3.34
C ASN A 44 -11.78 -13.46 -2.56
N PRO A 45 -10.88 -13.47 -1.57
CA PRO A 45 -10.45 -12.27 -0.88
C PRO A 45 -9.96 -11.18 -1.84
N ILE A 46 -10.32 -9.92 -1.57
CA ILE A 46 -9.88 -8.79 -2.38
C ILE A 46 -8.47 -8.42 -1.95
N THR A 47 -7.48 -8.81 -2.75
CA THR A 47 -6.06 -8.53 -2.49
C THR A 47 -5.48 -7.41 -3.38
N ASN A 48 -6.29 -6.86 -4.28
CA ASN A 48 -5.89 -5.81 -5.23
C ASN A 48 -6.85 -4.61 -5.13
N ILE A 49 -6.96 -4.03 -3.94
CA ILE A 49 -7.87 -2.91 -3.66
C ILE A 49 -7.38 -1.63 -4.33
N LEU A 50 -6.07 -1.38 -4.39
CA LEU A 50 -5.52 -0.18 -5.03
C LEU A 50 -5.23 -0.43 -6.51
N VAL A 51 -5.68 0.47 -7.36
CA VAL A 51 -5.33 0.42 -8.78
C VAL A 51 -3.88 0.90 -8.94
N VAL A 52 -3.05 0.06 -9.54
CA VAL A 52 -1.67 0.44 -9.90
C VAL A 52 -1.72 1.15 -11.26
N PRO A 53 -1.24 2.40 -11.37
CA PRO A 53 -1.23 3.13 -12.64
C PRO A 53 -0.42 2.40 -13.71
N VAL A 54 -1.04 2.13 -14.87
CA VAL A 54 -0.34 1.51 -16.01
C VAL A 54 0.63 2.53 -16.59
N SER A 55 1.91 2.15 -16.63
CA SER A 55 3.00 3.03 -17.04
C SER A 55 3.71 2.48 -18.26
N ARG A 56 3.87 3.29 -19.31
CA ARG A 56 4.57 2.89 -20.55
C ARG A 56 6.09 2.79 -20.39
N THR A 57 6.65 3.49 -19.40
CA THR A 57 8.09 3.56 -19.14
C THR A 57 8.45 2.98 -17.77
N ASN A 58 9.64 2.42 -17.63
CA ASN A 58 10.15 1.93 -16.35
C ASN A 58 10.20 3.03 -15.27
N ALA A 59 10.56 4.27 -15.65
CA ALA A 59 10.60 5.40 -14.73
C ALA A 59 9.25 5.63 -14.02
N LEU A 60 8.16 5.66 -14.79
CA LEU A 60 6.81 5.80 -14.25
C LEU A 60 6.34 4.54 -13.50
N LYS A 61 6.74 3.34 -13.95
CA LYS A 61 6.43 2.07 -13.25
C LYS A 61 7.02 2.05 -11.84
N HIS A 62 8.22 2.59 -11.67
CA HIS A 62 8.92 2.70 -10.38
C HIS A 62 8.66 4.04 -9.66
N SER A 63 7.69 4.82 -10.12
CA SER A 63 7.27 6.04 -9.42
C SER A 63 6.75 5.70 -8.01
N PRO A 64 6.88 6.63 -7.04
CA PRO A 64 6.45 6.39 -5.67
C PRO A 64 4.99 5.94 -5.57
N LEU A 65 4.08 6.53 -6.35
CA LEU A 65 2.66 6.19 -6.32
C LEU A 65 2.40 4.75 -6.81
N SER A 66 2.96 4.40 -7.97
CA SER A 66 2.86 3.04 -8.52
C SER A 66 3.43 2.01 -7.55
N ARG A 67 4.61 2.31 -6.98
CA ARG A 67 5.27 1.46 -6.01
C ARG A 67 4.43 1.29 -4.75
N MET A 68 3.96 2.37 -4.12
CA MET A 68 3.10 2.31 -2.93
C MET A 68 1.84 1.46 -3.15
N CYS A 69 1.12 1.67 -4.26
CA CYS A 69 -0.09 0.89 -4.56
C CYS A 69 0.22 -0.59 -4.82
N SER A 70 1.29 -0.88 -5.56
CA SER A 70 1.70 -2.25 -5.87
C SER A 70 2.19 -3.00 -4.64
N GLU A 71 2.99 -2.35 -3.79
CA GLU A 71 3.50 -2.92 -2.55
C GLU A 71 2.33 -3.20 -1.59
N TYR A 72 1.38 -2.26 -1.44
CA TYR A 72 0.21 -2.50 -0.59
C TYR A 72 -0.58 -3.72 -1.05
N ASN A 73 -0.90 -3.83 -2.34
CA ASN A 73 -1.62 -4.98 -2.87
C ASN A 73 -0.86 -6.29 -2.59
N ARG A 74 0.47 -6.31 -2.80
CA ARG A 74 1.32 -7.46 -2.50
C ARG A 74 1.20 -7.89 -1.04
N PHE A 75 1.34 -6.95 -0.09
CA PHE A 75 1.28 -7.27 1.33
C PHE A 75 -0.13 -7.57 1.82
N SER A 76 -1.16 -6.97 1.25
CA SER A 76 -2.55 -7.33 1.54
C SER A 76 -2.89 -8.77 1.12
N ALA A 77 -2.15 -9.31 0.14
CA ALA A 77 -2.26 -10.70 -0.26
C ALA A 77 -1.46 -11.66 0.64
N SER A 78 -0.30 -11.22 1.17
CA SER A 78 0.65 -12.09 1.89
C SER A 78 0.50 -12.06 3.41
N ILE A 79 0.14 -10.91 3.98
CA ILE A 79 0.00 -10.72 5.43
C ILE A 79 -1.48 -10.86 5.78
N LYS A 80 -1.80 -11.83 6.64
CA LYS A 80 -3.14 -11.99 7.19
C LYS A 80 -3.54 -10.75 7.99
N ASP A 81 -4.79 -10.32 7.82
CA ASP A 81 -5.38 -9.17 8.52
C ASP A 81 -4.60 -7.86 8.29
N PHE A 82 -3.97 -7.68 7.13
CA PHE A 82 -3.27 -6.44 6.76
C PHE A 82 -4.23 -5.42 6.13
N ASP A 83 -4.68 -4.46 6.94
CA ASP A 83 -5.70 -3.50 6.54
C ASP A 83 -5.24 -2.06 6.76
N ILE A 84 -4.98 -1.35 5.67
CA ILE A 84 -4.52 0.04 5.70
C ILE A 84 -5.60 1.02 6.17
N PHE A 85 -6.88 0.68 6.09
CA PHE A 85 -7.95 1.59 6.50
C PHE A 85 -8.16 1.56 8.01
N HIS A 86 -8.11 0.37 8.61
CA HIS A 86 -8.35 0.18 10.04
C HIS A 86 -7.07 0.21 10.90
N ASP A 87 -5.93 -0.24 10.39
CA ASP A 87 -4.70 -0.26 11.19
C ASP A 87 -4.18 1.15 11.49
N SER A 88 -3.64 1.34 12.69
CA SER A 88 -2.83 2.52 13.02
C SER A 88 -1.46 2.43 12.34
N VAL A 89 -0.80 3.58 12.14
CA VAL A 89 0.55 3.64 11.55
C VAL A 89 1.53 2.73 12.31
N THR A 90 1.46 2.72 13.64
CA THR A 90 2.33 1.90 14.49
C THR A 90 2.05 0.40 14.28
N ASN A 91 0.78 0.02 14.20
CA ASN A 91 0.40 -1.38 14.01
C ASN A 91 0.81 -1.90 12.63
N LEU A 92 0.61 -1.07 11.59
CA LEU A 92 1.01 -1.36 10.23
C LEU A 92 2.53 -1.56 10.12
N LYS A 93 3.33 -0.69 10.74
CA LYS A 93 4.79 -0.86 10.84
C LYS A 93 5.18 -2.16 11.54
N LYS A 94 4.52 -2.48 12.67
CA LYS A 94 4.79 -3.70 13.43
C LYS A 94 4.53 -4.96 12.59
N LYS A 95 3.40 -5.01 11.86
CA LYS A 95 3.06 -6.13 10.96
C LYS A 95 4.10 -6.30 9.84
N LEU A 96 4.52 -5.21 9.21
CA LEU A 96 5.54 -5.24 8.16
C LEU A 96 6.91 -5.71 8.68
N THR A 97 7.38 -5.14 9.81
CA THR A 97 8.65 -5.55 10.41
C THR A 97 8.63 -7.02 10.81
N ALA A 98 7.53 -7.52 11.36
CA ALA A 98 7.37 -8.93 11.70
C ALA A 98 7.49 -9.82 10.45
N HIS A 99 6.82 -9.45 9.34
CA HIS A 99 6.89 -10.17 8.07
C HIS A 99 8.28 -10.13 7.41
N PHE A 100 9.10 -9.10 7.64
CA PHE A 100 10.47 -9.05 7.11
C PHE A 100 11.48 -9.84 7.93
N CYS A 101 11.15 -10.15 9.18
CA CYS A 101 12.01 -10.89 10.10
C CYS A 101 11.62 -12.37 10.23
N SER A 102 10.43 -12.76 9.77
CA SER A 102 9.99 -14.14 9.61
C SER A 102 10.61 -14.77 8.37
#